data_AF-E1YCI4-F1
#
_entry.id   AF-E1YCI4-F1
#
_cell.length_a   1.000
_cell.length_b   1.000
_cell.length_c   1.000
_cell.angle_alpha   90.00
_cell.angle_beta   90.00
_cell.angle_gamma   90.00
#
_symmetry.space_group_name_H-M   'P 1'
#
loop_
_entity.id
_entity.type
_entity.pdbx_description
1 polymer ?
#
loop_
_entity_poly.entity_id
_entity_poly.type
_entity_poly.pdbx_seq_one_letter_code
_entity_poly.pdbx_strand_id
1 'polypeptide(L)'
;MIITGKRKLKLDKYLSRLPKGTTVIPGFRFTDNSKNILLKIGFSDSFSEGETILPPSKFGPICLFNAEGKEIIHKDKPMETAYRQIEWTWKQWSGRYDTETMSKLVDVPYKRYPRSFIPPPSI
;
A
#
# COMPACT_ATOMS: atom_id res chain seq x y z
N MET A 1 -17.38 25.32 -7.17
CA MET A 1 -16.56 24.08 -7.05
C MET A 1 -16.31 23.55 -8.45
N ILE A 2 -15.06 23.51 -8.92
CA ILE A 2 -14.71 23.21 -10.33
C ILE A 2 -14.73 21.69 -10.63
N ILE A 3 -14.44 20.88 -9.62
CA ILE A 3 -14.43 19.41 -9.70
C ILE A 3 -15.54 18.86 -8.81
N THR A 4 -16.41 17.99 -9.33
CA THR A 4 -17.54 17.41 -8.58
C THR A 4 -17.54 15.89 -8.64
N GLY A 5 -17.85 15.22 -7.51
CA GLY A 5 -17.93 13.75 -7.39
C GLY A 5 -16.84 13.16 -6.49
N LYS A 6 -16.95 11.85 -6.19
CA LYS A 6 -16.10 11.18 -5.18
C LYS A 6 -14.66 10.91 -5.63
N ARG A 7 -14.44 10.59 -6.91
CA ARG A 7 -13.13 10.26 -7.48
C ARG A 7 -13.06 10.68 -8.95
N LYS A 8 -11.97 11.32 -9.36
CA LYS A 8 -11.69 11.66 -10.77
C LYS A 8 -10.30 11.17 -11.15
N LEU A 9 -10.26 10.29 -12.15
CA LEU A 9 -9.01 9.72 -12.67
C LEU A 9 -8.38 10.58 -13.77
N LYS A 10 -9.20 11.39 -14.48
CA LYS A 10 -8.77 12.29 -15.54
C LYS A 10 -9.11 13.72 -15.15
N LEU A 11 -8.09 14.51 -14.80
CA LEU A 11 -8.27 15.92 -14.44
C LEU A 11 -8.40 16.84 -15.66
N ASP A 12 -7.88 16.43 -16.82
CA ASP A 12 -7.82 17.25 -18.04
C ASP A 12 -9.17 17.86 -18.43
N LYS A 13 -10.24 17.08 -18.31
CA LYS A 13 -11.61 17.55 -18.63
C LYS A 13 -12.02 18.74 -17.76
N TYR A 14 -11.60 18.76 -16.49
CA TYR A 14 -11.96 19.81 -15.53
C TYR A 14 -11.01 21.00 -15.59
N LEU A 15 -9.73 20.76 -15.89
CA LEU A 15 -8.71 21.79 -16.00
C LEU A 15 -8.66 22.49 -17.36
N SER A 16 -9.23 21.89 -18.42
CA SER A 16 -9.24 22.45 -19.79
C SER A 16 -9.82 23.86 -19.92
N ARG A 17 -10.64 24.28 -18.95
CA ARG A 17 -11.28 25.61 -18.91
C ARG A 17 -10.41 26.67 -18.25
N LEU A 18 -9.29 26.28 -17.64
CA LEU A 18 -8.38 27.20 -16.96
C LEU A 18 -7.34 27.73 -17.96
N PRO A 19 -6.95 29.01 -17.85
CA PRO A 19 -5.91 29.57 -18.69
C PRO A 19 -4.60 28.79 -18.50
N LYS A 20 -3.84 28.61 -19.59
CA LYS A 20 -2.51 27.98 -19.50
C LYS A 20 -1.61 28.83 -18.60
N GLY A 21 -0.92 28.18 -17.66
CA GLY A 21 -0.01 28.84 -16.73
C GLY A 21 -0.63 29.28 -15.40
N THR A 22 -1.93 29.05 -15.16
CA THR A 22 -2.52 29.33 -13.84
C THR A 22 -2.12 28.28 -12.80
N THR A 23 -1.61 28.73 -11.65
CA THR A 23 -1.41 27.88 -10.47
C THR A 23 -2.75 27.51 -9.86
N VAL A 24 -3.01 26.22 -9.68
CA VAL A 24 -4.25 25.71 -9.09
C VAL A 24 -3.89 24.82 -7.91
N ILE A 25 -4.45 25.12 -6.74
CA ILE A 25 -4.28 24.32 -5.52
C ILE A 25 -5.60 23.57 -5.28
N PRO A 26 -5.62 22.23 -5.39
CA PRO A 26 -6.83 21.46 -5.07
C PRO A 26 -7.09 21.49 -3.56
N GLY A 27 -8.26 21.97 -3.17
CA GLY A 27 -8.72 21.96 -1.79
C GLY A 27 -9.91 21.03 -1.58
N PHE A 28 -9.94 20.34 -0.44
CA PHE A 28 -11.09 19.56 0.01
C PHE A 28 -11.78 20.28 1.17
N ARG A 29 -13.05 20.66 0.98
CA ARG A 29 -13.88 21.18 2.07
C ARG A 29 -14.40 20.00 2.88
N PHE A 30 -13.95 19.87 4.12
CA PHE A 30 -14.45 18.86 5.04
C PHE A 30 -15.61 19.41 5.89
N THR A 31 -16.48 18.51 6.35
CA THR A 31 -17.53 18.75 7.35
C THR A 31 -17.21 18.00 8.65
N ASP A 32 -17.98 18.21 9.72
CA ASP A 32 -17.75 17.52 11.01
C ASP A 32 -17.77 15.99 10.89
N ASN A 33 -18.59 15.43 9.99
CA ASN A 33 -18.60 13.99 9.69
C ASN A 33 -17.26 13.45 9.19
N SER A 34 -16.43 14.29 8.59
CA SER A 34 -15.09 13.93 8.10
C SER A 34 -14.04 13.95 9.22
N LYS A 35 -14.28 14.62 10.35
CA LYS A 35 -13.28 14.78 11.42
C LYS A 35 -12.83 13.42 11.98
N ASN A 36 -13.80 12.54 12.25
CA ASN A 36 -13.52 11.17 12.69
C ASN A 36 -12.70 10.37 11.67
N ILE A 37 -12.87 10.62 10.38
CA ILE A 37 -12.11 9.95 9.33
C ILE A 37 -10.69 10.52 9.28
N LEU A 38 -10.52 11.83 9.36
CA LEU A 38 -9.22 12.49 9.34
C LEU A 38 -8.32 12.03 10.49
N LEU A 39 -8.87 11.94 11.71
CA LEU A 39 -8.16 11.37 12.87
C LEU A 39 -7.72 9.92 12.63
N LYS A 40 -8.60 9.08 12.06
CA LYS A 40 -8.27 7.67 11.77
C LYS A 40 -7.20 7.52 10.69
N ILE A 41 -7.11 8.48 9.77
CA ILE A 41 -6.11 8.48 8.71
C ILE A 41 -4.73 8.93 9.26
N GLY A 42 -4.70 9.70 10.35
CA GLY A 42 -3.48 10.07 11.05
C GLY A 42 -3.27 11.58 11.22
N PHE A 43 -4.27 12.40 10.89
CA PHE A 43 -4.22 13.83 11.22
C PHE A 43 -4.38 14.05 12.73
N SER A 44 -3.77 15.12 13.22
CA SER A 44 -3.96 15.62 14.57
C SER A 44 -5.35 16.27 14.76
N ASP A 45 -5.81 16.38 16.01
CA ASP A 45 -7.06 17.08 16.36
C ASP A 45 -6.96 18.60 16.14
N SER A 46 -5.75 19.13 16.25
CA SER A 46 -5.40 20.53 15.99
C SER A 46 -4.55 20.62 14.73
N PHE A 47 -5.22 20.65 13.57
CA PHE A 47 -4.56 20.74 12.26
C PHE A 47 -3.48 21.81 12.26
N SER A 48 -2.24 21.40 12.01
CA SER A 48 -1.12 22.32 11.81
C SER A 48 -0.93 22.59 10.32
N GLU A 49 -0.64 23.84 9.96
CA GLU A 49 -0.32 24.16 8.58
C GLU A 49 0.97 23.45 8.16
N GLY A 50 0.94 22.77 7.02
CA GLY A 50 2.06 21.95 6.55
C GLY A 50 2.09 20.52 7.10
N GLU A 51 1.09 20.11 7.90
CA GLU A 51 0.95 18.72 8.33
C GLU A 51 0.81 17.79 7.12
N THR A 52 1.72 16.84 7.00
CA THR A 52 1.70 15.80 5.97
C THR A 52 1.58 14.44 6.62
N ILE A 53 0.83 13.55 5.98
CA ILE A 53 0.53 12.24 6.53
C ILE A 53 0.62 11.14 5.47
N LEU A 54 1.12 9.98 5.89
CA LEU A 54 1.03 8.76 5.10
C LEU A 54 -0.18 7.94 5.57
N PRO A 55 -1.29 7.93 4.81
CA PRO A 55 -2.46 7.19 5.21
C PRO A 55 -2.15 5.68 5.31
N PRO A 56 -2.62 4.97 6.35
CA PRO A 56 -2.43 3.54 6.48
C PRO A 56 -2.94 2.74 5.26
N SER A 57 -2.22 1.68 4.89
CA SER A 57 -2.55 0.85 3.71
C SER A 57 -3.96 0.23 3.75
N LYS A 58 -4.50 0.01 4.96
CA LYS A 58 -5.88 -0.51 5.19
C LYS A 58 -7.00 0.33 4.58
N PHE A 59 -6.76 1.62 4.27
CA PHE A 59 -7.78 2.51 3.71
C PHE A 59 -8.06 2.28 2.22
N GLY A 60 -7.21 1.51 1.53
CA GLY A 60 -7.47 1.08 0.16
C GLY A 60 -6.23 1.01 -0.72
N PRO A 61 -6.41 0.64 -2.00
CA PRO A 61 -5.30 0.31 -2.91
C PRO A 61 -4.38 1.50 -3.21
N ILE A 62 -4.88 2.73 -3.15
CA ILE A 62 -4.06 3.93 -3.37
C ILE A 62 -3.20 4.23 -2.14
N CYS A 63 -3.73 4.02 -0.93
CA CYS A 63 -2.95 4.16 0.30
C CYS A 63 -1.88 3.06 0.38
N LEU A 64 -2.25 1.83 0.03
CA LEU A 64 -1.30 0.72 -0.11
C LEU A 64 -0.18 1.06 -1.10
N PHE A 65 -0.53 1.57 -2.29
CA PHE A 65 0.48 2.00 -3.27
C PHE A 65 1.38 3.11 -2.75
N ASN A 66 0.82 4.11 -2.08
CA ASN A 66 1.59 5.23 -1.53
C ASN A 66 2.54 4.77 -0.40
N ALA A 67 2.15 3.75 0.38
CA ALA A 67 2.94 3.26 1.51
C ALA A 67 3.95 2.18 1.13
N GLU A 68 3.57 1.22 0.30
CA GLU A 68 4.34 -0.01 0.03
C GLU A 68 4.79 -0.12 -1.44
N GLY A 69 4.27 0.71 -2.33
CA GLY A 69 4.52 0.62 -3.77
C GLY A 69 3.62 -0.40 -4.46
N LYS A 70 4.05 -0.92 -5.61
CA LYS A 70 3.27 -1.90 -6.39
C LYS A 70 4.15 -2.82 -7.20
N GLU A 71 3.73 -4.08 -7.31
CA GLU A 71 4.33 -5.04 -8.24
C GLU A 71 3.55 -5.11 -9.56
N ILE A 72 4.25 -4.99 -10.69
CA ILE A 72 3.72 -5.32 -12.01
C ILE A 72 4.01 -6.80 -12.29
N ILE A 73 2.98 -7.58 -12.59
CA ILE A 73 3.10 -9.01 -12.91
C ILE A 73 3.21 -9.18 -14.43
N HIS A 74 4.32 -9.74 -14.91
CA HIS A 74 4.58 -9.99 -16.33
C HIS A 74 4.09 -11.38 -16.74
N LYS A 75 2.79 -11.52 -17.02
CA LYS A 75 2.15 -12.81 -17.40
C LYS A 75 2.54 -13.29 -18.80
N ASP A 76 3.13 -12.42 -19.60
CA ASP A 76 3.68 -12.67 -20.93
C ASP A 76 5.02 -13.42 -20.90
N LYS A 77 5.70 -13.44 -19.75
CA LYS A 77 7.01 -14.08 -19.57
C LYS A 77 6.89 -15.47 -18.94
N PRO A 78 7.84 -16.38 -19.19
CA PRO A 78 7.87 -17.68 -18.52
C PRO A 78 8.02 -17.53 -17.01
N MET A 79 7.46 -18.46 -16.25
CA MET A 79 7.51 -18.43 -14.78
C MET A 79 8.93 -18.67 -14.27
N GLU A 80 9.35 -17.86 -13.31
CA GLU A 80 10.60 -18.00 -12.55
C GLU A 80 10.41 -18.87 -11.30
N THR A 81 11.50 -19.46 -10.80
CA THR A 81 11.52 -20.08 -9.47
C THR A 81 11.77 -18.98 -8.43
N ALA A 82 10.84 -18.80 -7.51
CA ALA A 82 10.98 -17.94 -6.34
C ALA A 82 10.95 -18.78 -5.07
N TYR A 83 11.39 -18.19 -3.95
CA TYR A 83 11.44 -18.87 -2.66
C TYR A 83 10.55 -18.15 -1.65
N ARG A 84 9.86 -18.92 -0.81
CA ARG A 84 9.17 -18.40 0.37
C ARG A 84 9.76 -19.06 1.61
N GLN A 85 9.99 -18.26 2.63
CA GLN A 85 10.50 -18.75 3.90
C GLN A 85 9.33 -19.27 4.75
N ILE A 86 9.45 -20.49 5.27
CA ILE A 86 8.46 -21.13 6.14
C ILE A 86 9.17 -21.61 7.40
N GLU A 87 8.53 -21.42 8.55
CA GLU A 87 8.94 -22.09 9.78
C GLU A 87 8.45 -23.55 9.72
N TRP A 88 9.39 -24.47 9.57
CA TRP A 88 9.15 -25.90 9.57
C TRP A 88 9.32 -26.43 10.98
N THR A 89 8.26 -26.98 11.57
CA THR A 89 8.27 -27.57 12.91
C THR A 89 8.20 -29.09 12.83
N TRP A 90 9.03 -29.79 13.61
CA TRP A 90 8.99 -31.24 13.70
C TRP A 90 9.31 -31.72 15.12
N LYS A 91 8.87 -32.93 15.46
CA LYS A 91 9.24 -33.58 16.71
C LYS A 91 10.51 -34.40 16.51
N GLN A 92 11.55 -34.09 17.26
CA GLN A 92 12.78 -34.86 17.32
C GLN A 92 12.75 -35.75 18.56
N TRP A 93 13.13 -37.02 18.40
CA TRP A 93 13.26 -37.94 19.54
C TRP A 93 14.46 -37.55 20.40
N SER A 94 14.26 -37.35 21.70
CA SER A 94 15.28 -36.90 22.65
C SER A 94 15.65 -37.95 23.70
N GLY A 95 15.03 -39.13 23.70
CA GLY A 95 15.35 -40.20 24.66
C GLY A 95 14.13 -41.06 25.00
N ARG A 96 14.22 -41.92 26.03
CA ARG A 96 13.18 -42.90 26.38
C ARG A 96 11.82 -42.22 26.63
N TYR A 97 10.92 -42.36 25.65
CA TYR A 97 9.57 -41.78 25.61
C TYR A 97 9.52 -40.25 25.52
N ASP A 98 10.62 -39.59 25.15
CA ASP A 98 10.67 -38.14 25.09
C ASP A 98 10.85 -37.62 23.65
N THR A 99 10.16 -36.52 23.36
CA THR A 99 10.24 -35.81 22.08
C THR A 99 10.31 -34.32 22.30
N GLU A 100 11.31 -33.69 21.70
CA GLU A 100 11.47 -32.25 21.67
C GLU A 100 10.88 -31.66 20.38
N THR A 101 10.24 -30.49 20.49
CA THR A 101 9.75 -29.76 19.32
C THR A 101 10.86 -28.87 18.80
N MET A 102 11.33 -29.16 17.59
CA MET A 102 12.32 -28.35 16.88
C MET A 102 11.61 -27.50 15.82
N SER A 103 12.15 -26.31 15.57
CA SER A 103 11.73 -25.49 14.44
C SER A 103 12.94 -25.00 13.64
N LYS A 104 12.75 -24.84 12.33
CA LYS A 104 13.77 -24.28 11.43
C LYS A 104 13.11 -23.48 10.33
N LEU A 105 13.73 -22.36 9.97
CA LEU A 105 13.34 -21.60 8.78
C LEU A 105 13.89 -22.29 7.54
N VAL A 106 13.00 -22.65 6.61
CA VAL A 106 13.32 -23.34 5.36
C VAL A 106 12.76 -22.54 4.18
N ASP A 107 13.56 -22.44 3.13
CA ASP A 107 13.14 -21.83 1.87
C ASP A 107 12.46 -22.86 0.97
N VAL A 108 11.19 -22.63 0.67
CA VAL A 108 10.39 -23.50 -0.20
C VAL A 108 10.30 -22.89 -1.60
N PRO A 109 10.81 -23.56 -2.65
CA PRO A 109 10.72 -23.08 -4.02
C PRO A 109 9.28 -23.16 -4.53
N TYR A 110 8.85 -22.17 -5.30
CA TYR A 110 7.59 -22.16 -6.03
C TYR A 110 7.74 -21.42 -7.36
N LYS A 111 6.86 -21.71 -8.32
CA LYS A 111 6.83 -21.02 -9.62
C LYS A 111 5.94 -19.79 -9.56
N ARG A 112 6.42 -18.65 -10.05
CA ARG A 112 5.64 -17.41 -10.20
C ARG A 112 6.00 -16.69 -11.49
N TYR A 113 5.10 -15.85 -11.99
CA TYR A 113 5.45 -14.92 -13.08
C TYR A 113 6.44 -13.86 -12.58
N PRO A 114 7.43 -13.46 -13.39
CA PRO A 114 8.35 -12.38 -13.05
C PRO A 114 7.59 -11.10 -12.68
N ARG A 115 8.09 -10.39 -11.67
CA ARG A 115 7.48 -9.15 -11.19
C ARG A 115 8.47 -8.00 -11.22
N SER A 116 8.01 -6.81 -11.60
CA SER A 116 8.78 -5.58 -11.46
C SER A 116 8.19 -4.74 -10.35
N PHE A 117 9.03 -4.37 -9.39
CA PHE A 117 8.64 -3.51 -8.29
C PHE A 117 8.65 -2.04 -8.73
N ILE A 118 7.55 -1.34 -8.48
CA ILE A 118 7.42 0.11 -8.55
C ILE A 118 7.53 0.62 -7.11
N PRO A 119 8.54 1.44 -6.78
CA PRO A 119 8.66 2.00 -5.45
C PRO A 119 7.47 2.90 -5.11
N PRO A 120 7.08 3.02 -3.83
CA PRO A 120 6.09 3.99 -3.42
C PRO A 120 6.55 5.41 -3.80
N PRO A 121 5.62 6.32 -4.17
CA PRO A 121 5.95 7.68 -4.58
C PRO A 121 6.62 8.57 -3.51
N SER A 122 6.82 8.09 -2.28
CA SER A 122 7.22 8.85 -1.09
C SER A 122 6.31 10.06 -0.80
N ILE A 123 6.36 10.55 0.42
CA ILE A 123 5.94 11.91 0.79
C ILE A 123 7.17 12.80 0.75
#